data_AF-A0A917PJS5-F1
#
_entry.id   AF-A0A917PJS5-F1
#
_cell.length_a   1.000
_cell.length_b   1.000
_cell.length_c   1.000
_cell.angle_alpha   90.00
_cell.angle_beta   90.00
_cell.angle_gamma   90.00
#
_symmetry.space_group_name_H-M   'P 1'
#
loop_
_entity.id
_entity.type
_entity.pdbx_description
1 polymer ?
#
loop_
_entity_poly.entity_id
_entity_poly.type
_entity_poly.pdbx_seq_one_letter_code
_entity_poly.pdbx_strand_id
1 'polypeptide(L)'
;MNAPRHADNAHRDGRSETPNERSDRNWNDILQELRVSLTGTQLIGGFLLAVAFQPRFAELDGYQLTLYLVLVALAGLATVVGLAPVTLHRALFRRQAKERVVRTGNLLLIANLIVVALLVVGVTSLVFDIALSRTAGFVALGVGTVVLIGIWIVVPRLHLADLDGGDGDDARGGGGRGGENANAERGADDDGPDAPSEREGVGTPS
;
A
#
# COMPACT_ATOMS: atom_id res chain seq x y z
N MET A 1 -21.28 14.80 36.98
CA MET A 1 -21.54 13.73 35.99
C MET A 1 -20.46 13.84 34.91
N ASN A 2 -19.44 12.99 34.96
CA ASN A 2 -18.28 13.01 34.04
C ASN A 2 -18.64 12.18 32.80
N ALA A 3 -18.68 12.80 31.61
CA ALA A 3 -18.73 12.07 30.35
C ALA A 3 -17.29 11.82 29.87
N PRO A 4 -16.91 10.60 29.45
CA PRO A 4 -15.57 10.34 28.96
C PRO A 4 -15.38 11.04 27.61
N ARG A 5 -14.35 11.88 27.54
CA ARG A 5 -13.82 12.39 26.27
C ARG A 5 -13.30 11.20 25.47
N HIS A 6 -14.02 10.81 24.43
CA HIS A 6 -13.43 10.02 23.36
C HIS A 6 -12.39 10.92 22.70
N ALA A 7 -11.11 10.68 23.03
CA ALA A 7 -9.99 11.23 22.30
C ALA A 7 -10.06 10.64 20.89
N ASP A 8 -10.76 11.34 20.00
CA ASP A 8 -10.74 11.06 18.57
C ASP A 8 -9.35 11.49 18.09
N ASN A 9 -8.51 10.49 17.84
CA ASN A 9 -7.14 10.68 17.43
C ASN A 9 -7.14 11.26 16.02
N ALA A 10 -7.13 12.60 15.94
CA ALA A 10 -6.90 13.36 14.72
C ALA A 10 -5.48 13.07 14.20
N HIS A 11 -5.36 12.03 13.37
CA HIS A 11 -4.10 11.67 12.72
C HIS A 11 -3.94 12.41 11.38
N ARG A 12 -3.00 13.36 11.36
CA ARG A 12 -2.20 13.93 10.25
C ARG A 12 -2.83 14.45 8.93
N ASP A 13 -4.10 14.22 8.61
CA ASP A 13 -4.75 14.72 7.37
C ASP A 13 -5.74 15.88 7.62
N GLY A 14 -6.33 15.99 8.81
CA GLY A 14 -7.33 17.01 9.13
C GLY A 14 -8.79 16.64 8.81
N ARG A 15 -9.07 15.46 8.24
CA ARG A 15 -10.43 14.93 8.07
C ARG A 15 -10.86 14.00 9.22
N SER A 16 -12.07 14.24 9.74
CA SER A 16 -12.79 13.31 10.62
C SER A 16 -13.49 12.24 9.76
N GLU A 17 -12.85 11.08 9.55
CA GLU A 17 -13.46 9.93 8.87
C GLU A 17 -13.70 8.77 9.87
N THR A 18 -14.78 8.02 9.67
CA THR A 18 -15.05 6.80 10.45
C THR A 18 -14.13 5.64 10.04
N PRO A 19 -13.87 4.66 10.92
CA PRO A 19 -13.06 3.48 10.58
C PRO A 19 -13.57 2.67 9.37
N ASN A 20 -14.89 2.67 9.13
CA ASN A 20 -15.49 2.03 7.97
C ASN A 20 -15.20 2.84 6.68
N GLU A 21 -15.35 4.17 6.70
CA GLU A 21 -15.04 5.03 5.55
C GLU A 21 -13.55 4.94 5.14
N ARG A 22 -12.63 4.84 6.11
CA ARG A 22 -11.21 4.59 5.84
C ARG A 22 -10.97 3.27 5.11
N SER A 23 -11.63 2.20 5.58
CA SER A 23 -11.48 0.86 5.01
C SER A 23 -11.99 0.81 3.57
N ASP A 24 -13.11 1.48 3.28
CA ASP A 24 -13.69 1.55 1.94
C ASP A 24 -12.81 2.36 0.98
N ARG A 25 -12.20 3.45 1.46
CA ARG A 25 -11.22 4.24 0.70
C ARG A 25 -9.97 3.42 0.35
N ASN A 26 -9.31 2.83 1.37
CA ASN A 26 -8.14 1.98 1.16
C ASN A 26 -8.44 0.80 0.23
N TRP A 27 -9.65 0.23 0.33
CA TRP A 27 -10.09 -0.84 -0.58
C TRP A 27 -10.23 -0.35 -2.02
N ASN A 28 -10.79 0.84 -2.25
CA ASN A 28 -10.86 1.44 -3.58
C ASN A 28 -9.46 1.72 -4.16
N ASP A 29 -8.51 2.16 -3.35
CA ASP A 29 -7.12 2.35 -3.77
C ASP A 29 -6.50 1.01 -4.22
N ILE A 30 -6.67 -0.06 -3.42
CA ILE A 30 -6.23 -1.42 -3.78
C ILE A 30 -6.91 -1.91 -5.07
N LEU A 31 -8.22 -1.67 -5.23
CA LEU A 31 -8.94 -2.05 -6.45
C LEU A 31 -8.46 -1.26 -7.67
N GLN A 32 -8.03 -0.01 -7.50
CA GLN A 32 -7.46 0.79 -8.57
C GLN A 32 -6.08 0.26 -8.97
N GLU A 33 -5.20 -0.01 -8.01
CA GLU A 33 -3.89 -0.62 -8.26
C GLU A 33 -4.05 -2.00 -8.93
N LEU A 34 -4.99 -2.80 -8.44
CA LEU A 34 -5.30 -4.11 -9.01
C LEU A 34 -5.83 -3.98 -10.44
N ARG A 35 -6.62 -2.95 -10.74
CA ARG A 35 -7.11 -2.69 -12.10
C ARG A 35 -5.95 -2.36 -13.04
N VAL A 36 -4.98 -1.55 -12.59
CA VAL A 36 -3.76 -1.27 -13.37
C VAL A 36 -3.04 -2.58 -13.70
N SER A 37 -2.84 -3.45 -12.71
CA SER A 37 -2.21 -4.76 -12.93
C SER A 37 -3.03 -5.66 -13.87
N LEU A 38 -4.36 -5.69 -13.70
CA LEU A 38 -5.27 -6.48 -14.53
C LEU A 38 -5.25 -6.04 -16.00
N THR A 39 -5.17 -4.74 -16.26
CA THR A 39 -5.04 -4.23 -17.64
C THR A 39 -3.71 -4.66 -18.28
N GLY A 40 -2.63 -4.71 -17.50
CA GLY A 40 -1.33 -5.20 -17.97
C GLY A 40 -1.38 -6.67 -18.38
N THR A 41 -1.97 -7.54 -17.56
CA THR A 41 -2.11 -8.97 -17.89
C THR A 41 -3.09 -9.22 -19.03
N GLN A 42 -4.16 -8.44 -19.14
CA GLN A 42 -5.07 -8.51 -20.30
C GLN A 42 -4.37 -8.15 -21.61
N LEU A 43 -3.52 -7.12 -21.59
CA LEU A 43 -2.72 -6.72 -22.74
C LEU A 43 -1.74 -7.82 -23.15
N ILE A 44 -1.00 -8.40 -22.19
CA ILE A 44 -0.11 -9.53 -22.45
C ILE A 44 -0.89 -10.72 -23.00
N GLY A 45 -2.03 -11.07 -22.40
CA GLY A 45 -2.90 -12.16 -22.86
C GLY A 45 -3.44 -11.93 -24.27
N GLY A 46 -3.84 -10.69 -24.59
CA GLY A 46 -4.27 -10.30 -25.92
C GLY A 46 -3.16 -10.41 -26.96
N PHE A 47 -1.94 -10.00 -26.62
CA PHE A 47 -0.79 -10.18 -27.50
C PHE A 47 -0.44 -11.65 -27.71
N LEU A 48 -0.49 -12.48 -26.65
CA LEU A 48 -0.33 -13.92 -26.79
C LEU A 48 -1.39 -14.50 -27.74
N LEU A 49 -2.66 -14.12 -27.59
CA LEU A 49 -3.71 -14.57 -28.49
C LEU A 49 -3.45 -14.12 -29.94
N ALA A 50 -3.00 -12.89 -30.16
CA ALA A 50 -2.66 -12.38 -31.49
C ALA A 50 -1.53 -13.17 -32.15
N VAL A 51 -0.56 -13.66 -31.37
CA VAL A 51 0.55 -14.51 -31.86
C VAL A 51 0.03 -15.82 -32.47
N ALA A 52 -1.04 -16.42 -31.96
CA ALA A 52 -1.62 -17.65 -32.53
C ALA A 52 -2.11 -17.50 -33.97
N PHE A 53 -2.42 -16.27 -34.40
CA PHE A 53 -2.89 -15.99 -35.75
C PHE A 53 -1.78 -15.49 -36.68
N GLN A 54 -0.54 -15.37 -36.19
CA GLN A 54 0.59 -14.98 -37.03
C GLN A 54 1.04 -16.17 -37.89
N PRO A 55 1.44 -15.95 -39.16
CA PRO A 55 1.91 -17.04 -40.04
C PRO A 55 3.04 -17.87 -39.41
N ARG A 56 3.93 -17.19 -38.69
CA ARG A 56 5.09 -17.79 -38.01
C ARG A 56 4.72 -18.70 -36.84
N PHE A 57 3.46 -18.70 -36.38
CA PHE A 57 2.99 -19.59 -35.33
C PHE A 57 3.07 -21.07 -35.75
N ALA A 58 2.82 -21.35 -37.04
CA ALA A 58 2.90 -22.72 -37.57
C ALA A 58 4.34 -23.25 -37.66
N GLU A 59 5.34 -22.38 -37.51
CA GLU A 59 6.77 -22.72 -37.53
C GLU A 59 7.34 -22.95 -36.13
N LEU A 60 6.54 -22.76 -35.07
CA LEU A 60 7.00 -22.98 -33.70
C LEU A 60 7.37 -24.45 -33.49
N ASP A 61 8.53 -24.67 -32.89
CA ASP A 61 8.90 -26.01 -32.44
C ASP A 61 8.09 -26.43 -31.20
N GLY A 62 8.19 -27.72 -30.84
CA GLY A 62 7.40 -28.28 -29.73
C GLY A 62 7.66 -27.61 -28.38
N TYR A 63 8.88 -27.10 -28.13
CA TYR A 63 9.18 -26.39 -26.89
C TYR A 63 8.49 -25.02 -26.88
N GLN A 64 8.64 -24.25 -27.97
CA GLN A 64 8.02 -22.93 -28.11
C GLN A 64 6.51 -23.00 -28.01
N LEU A 65 5.89 -23.98 -28.68
CA LEU A 65 4.45 -24.21 -28.61
C LEU A 65 4.00 -24.57 -27.19
N THR A 66 4.72 -25.46 -26.52
CA THR A 66 4.39 -25.85 -25.13
C THR A 66 4.50 -24.66 -24.19
N LEU A 67 5.60 -23.89 -24.27
CA LEU A 67 5.81 -22.70 -23.47
C LEU A 67 4.73 -21.66 -23.75
N TYR A 68 4.41 -21.41 -25.02
CA TYR A 68 3.31 -20.53 -25.42
C TYR A 68 1.97 -20.94 -24.78
N LEU A 69 1.59 -22.22 -24.85
CA LEU A 69 0.33 -22.71 -24.26
C LEU A 69 0.31 -22.57 -22.73
N VAL A 70 1.44 -22.82 -22.06
CA VAL A 70 1.59 -22.58 -20.61
C VAL A 70 1.39 -21.09 -20.30
N LEU A 71 1.95 -20.18 -21.09
CA LEU A 71 1.79 -18.74 -20.90
C LEU A 71 0.35 -18.27 -21.12
N VAL A 72 -0.33 -18.81 -22.13
CA VAL A 72 -1.77 -18.56 -22.35
C VAL A 72 -2.59 -19.03 -21.13
N ALA A 73 -2.30 -20.21 -20.60
CA ALA A 73 -2.96 -20.72 -19.41
C ALA A 73 -2.68 -19.85 -18.16
N LEU A 74 -1.44 -19.39 -17.98
CA LEU A 74 -1.05 -18.46 -16.90
C LEU A 74 -1.77 -17.11 -17.03
N ALA A 75 -1.90 -16.56 -18.25
CA ALA A 75 -2.64 -15.32 -18.49
C ALA A 75 -4.13 -15.47 -18.15
N GLY A 76 -4.74 -16.60 -18.54
CA GLY A 76 -6.11 -16.94 -18.15
C GLY A 76 -6.26 -17.08 -16.63
N LEU A 77 -5.34 -17.78 -15.98
CA LEU A 77 -5.33 -17.95 -14.52
C LEU A 77 -5.18 -16.61 -13.79
N ALA A 78 -4.25 -15.76 -14.22
CA ALA A 78 -4.08 -14.41 -13.67
C ALA A 78 -5.38 -13.59 -13.78
N THR A 79 -6.07 -13.70 -14.92
CA THR A 79 -7.36 -13.03 -15.11
C THR A 79 -8.41 -13.53 -14.11
N VAL A 80 -8.55 -14.85 -13.95
CA VAL A 80 -9.52 -15.44 -13.02
C VAL A 80 -9.21 -15.08 -11.56
N VAL A 81 -7.94 -15.17 -11.14
CA VAL A 81 -7.52 -14.82 -9.78
C VAL A 81 -7.67 -13.31 -9.54
N GLY A 82 -7.32 -12.48 -10.52
CA GLY A 82 -7.49 -11.02 -10.45
C GLY A 82 -8.96 -10.58 -10.34
N LEU A 83 -9.92 -11.33 -10.91
CA LEU A 83 -11.34 -11.05 -10.75
C LEU A 83 -11.90 -11.46 -9.36
N ALA A 84 -11.20 -12.32 -8.62
CA ALA A 84 -11.64 -12.82 -7.31
C ALA A 84 -11.88 -11.72 -6.25
N PRO A 85 -11.02 -10.70 -6.06
CA PRO A 85 -11.30 -9.61 -5.11
C PRO A 85 -12.59 -8.84 -5.43
N VAL A 86 -12.97 -8.70 -6.70
CA VAL A 86 -14.23 -8.05 -7.10
C VAL A 86 -15.44 -8.85 -6.60
N THR A 87 -15.39 -10.18 -6.70
CA THR A 87 -16.47 -11.05 -6.22
C THR A 87 -16.49 -11.14 -4.70
N LEU A 88 -15.31 -11.17 -4.07
CA LEU A 88 -15.13 -11.18 -2.62
C LEU A 88 -15.75 -9.92 -2.00
N HIS A 89 -15.45 -8.73 -2.53
CA HIS A 89 -16.08 -7.48 -2.10
C HIS A 89 -17.62 -7.54 -2.17
N ARG A 90 -18.17 -7.99 -3.31
CA ARG A 90 -19.63 -8.05 -3.54
C ARG A 90 -20.35 -9.05 -2.62
N ALA A 91 -19.67 -10.12 -2.20
CA ALA A 91 -20.22 -11.17 -1.35
C ALA A 91 -20.16 -10.81 0.15
N LEU A 92 -19.11 -10.11 0.59
CA LEU A 92 -18.83 -9.88 2.01
C LEU A 92 -19.50 -8.65 2.60
N PHE A 93 -19.73 -7.61 1.78
CA PHE A 93 -20.57 -6.49 2.20
C PHE A 93 -21.98 -6.94 2.60
N ARG A 94 -22.45 -8.08 2.09
CA ARG A 94 -23.73 -8.67 2.48
C ARG A 94 -23.68 -9.50 3.76
N ARG A 95 -22.51 -9.85 4.30
CA ARG A 95 -22.39 -10.87 5.36
C ARG A 95 -21.60 -10.46 6.62
N GLN A 96 -21.05 -9.24 6.72
CA GLN A 96 -20.43 -8.70 7.96
C GLN A 96 -19.34 -9.58 8.63
N ALA A 97 -18.84 -10.63 7.97
CA ALA A 97 -17.87 -11.56 8.52
C ALA A 97 -16.45 -11.09 8.20
N LYS A 98 -15.89 -10.20 9.03
CA LYS A 98 -14.66 -9.42 8.72
C LYS A 98 -13.33 -10.21 8.74
N GLU A 99 -13.18 -11.31 9.47
CA GLU A 99 -11.84 -11.90 9.70
C GLU A 99 -11.37 -12.96 8.68
N ARG A 100 -12.23 -13.88 8.23
CA ARG A 100 -11.82 -14.93 7.25
C ARG A 100 -11.56 -14.38 5.84
N VAL A 101 -12.06 -13.19 5.60
CA VAL A 101 -12.02 -12.44 4.35
C VAL A 101 -10.63 -11.94 4.05
N VAL A 102 -10.00 -11.29 5.02
CA VAL A 102 -8.71 -10.61 4.84
C VAL A 102 -7.64 -11.64 4.52
N ARG A 103 -7.69 -12.80 5.19
CA ARG A 103 -6.75 -13.91 4.93
C ARG A 103 -6.91 -14.46 3.52
N THR A 104 -8.15 -14.70 3.07
CA THR A 104 -8.44 -15.24 1.74
C THR A 104 -8.11 -14.23 0.64
N GLY A 105 -8.43 -12.94 0.85
CA GLY A 105 -8.08 -11.85 -0.06
C GLY A 105 -6.57 -11.72 -0.24
N ASN A 106 -5.81 -11.69 0.87
CA ASN A 106 -4.35 -11.62 0.81
C ASN A 106 -3.73 -12.82 0.07
N LEU A 107 -4.22 -14.03 0.32
CA LEU A 107 -3.80 -15.24 -0.41
C LEU A 107 -4.05 -15.12 -1.92
N LEU A 108 -5.21 -14.60 -2.33
CA LEU A 108 -5.55 -14.37 -3.74
C LEU A 108 -4.68 -13.29 -4.38
N LEU A 109 -4.39 -12.20 -3.68
CA LEU A 109 -3.48 -11.16 -4.18
C LEU A 109 -2.06 -11.72 -4.37
N ILE A 110 -1.52 -12.43 -3.39
CA ILE A 110 -0.19 -13.05 -3.48
C ILE A 110 -0.15 -14.08 -4.62
N ALA A 111 -1.17 -14.94 -4.72
CA ALA A 111 -1.27 -15.91 -5.79
C ALA A 111 -1.30 -15.22 -7.17
N ASN A 112 -2.07 -14.13 -7.31
CA ASN A 112 -2.11 -13.36 -8.55
C ASN A 112 -0.74 -12.81 -8.90
N LEU A 113 -0.06 -12.16 -7.95
CA LEU A 113 1.27 -11.59 -8.16
C LEU A 113 2.29 -12.64 -8.62
N ILE A 114 2.27 -13.84 -8.03
CA ILE A 114 3.14 -14.95 -8.44
C ILE A 114 2.84 -15.36 -9.89
N VAL A 115 1.57 -15.55 -10.24
CA VAL A 115 1.17 -15.95 -11.59
C VAL A 115 1.56 -14.88 -12.63
N VAL A 116 1.34 -13.60 -12.33
CA VAL A 116 1.74 -12.49 -13.22
C VAL A 116 3.26 -12.44 -13.38
N ALA A 117 4.01 -12.63 -12.31
CA ALA A 117 5.47 -12.63 -12.35
C ALA A 117 6.02 -13.76 -13.24
N LEU A 118 5.48 -14.98 -13.09
CA LEU A 118 5.81 -16.13 -13.94
C LEU A 118 5.45 -15.85 -15.40
N LEU A 119 4.29 -15.25 -15.66
CA LEU A 119 3.86 -14.87 -17.00
C LEU A 119 4.83 -13.89 -17.66
N VAL A 120 5.23 -12.82 -16.97
CA VAL A 120 6.13 -11.80 -17.52
C VAL A 120 7.49 -12.39 -17.88
N VAL A 121 8.09 -13.16 -16.97
CA VAL A 121 9.40 -13.78 -17.21
C VAL A 121 9.33 -14.87 -18.28
N GLY A 122 8.26 -15.66 -18.30
CA GLY A 122 8.06 -16.68 -19.32
C GLY A 122 7.78 -16.08 -20.72
N VAL A 123 6.99 -15.01 -20.84
CA VAL A 123 6.79 -14.29 -22.11
C VAL A 123 8.10 -13.69 -22.60
N THR A 124 8.88 -13.08 -21.70
CA THR A 124 10.20 -12.55 -22.04
C THR A 124 11.12 -13.66 -22.56
N SER A 125 11.16 -14.80 -21.88
CA SER A 125 11.91 -15.98 -22.34
C SER A 125 11.48 -16.44 -23.73
N LEU A 126 10.17 -16.59 -23.97
CA LEU A 126 9.62 -17.01 -25.26
C LEU A 126 9.98 -16.02 -26.38
N VAL A 127 9.91 -14.71 -26.12
CA VAL A 127 10.26 -13.69 -27.12
C VAL A 127 11.74 -13.77 -27.49
N PHE A 128 12.64 -13.87 -26.50
CA PHE A 128 14.07 -14.02 -26.77
C PHE A 128 14.42 -15.33 -27.47
N ASP A 129 13.70 -16.39 -27.13
CA ASP A 129 13.82 -17.70 -27.75
C ASP A 129 13.49 -17.66 -29.25
N ILE A 130 12.36 -17.04 -29.61
CA ILE A 130 11.90 -16.89 -31.00
C ILE A 130 12.77 -15.90 -31.77
N ALA A 131 13.21 -14.81 -31.13
CA ALA A 131 13.91 -13.71 -31.78
C ALA A 131 15.41 -13.98 -32.01
N LEU A 132 16.07 -14.69 -31.09
CA LEU A 132 17.51 -14.94 -31.14
C LEU A 132 17.84 -16.43 -31.16
N SER A 133 17.59 -17.13 -30.05
CA SER A 133 17.94 -18.55 -29.88
C SER A 133 17.44 -19.10 -28.55
N ARG A 134 17.41 -20.44 -28.45
CA ARG A 134 17.10 -21.17 -27.19
C ARG A 134 17.95 -20.73 -26.00
N THR A 135 19.25 -20.54 -26.22
CA THR A 135 20.16 -20.09 -25.16
C THR A 135 19.79 -18.69 -24.67
N ALA A 136 19.46 -17.77 -25.59
CA ALA A 136 19.02 -16.43 -25.22
C ALA A 136 17.70 -16.47 -24.42
N GLY A 137 16.78 -17.35 -24.80
CA GLY A 137 15.54 -17.60 -24.06
C GLY A 137 15.77 -18.04 -22.62
N PHE A 138 16.69 -19.00 -22.38
CA PHE A 138 17.03 -19.44 -21.03
C PHE A 138 17.80 -18.39 -20.22
N VAL A 139 18.69 -17.62 -20.85
CA VAL A 139 19.37 -16.49 -20.18
C VAL A 139 18.35 -15.44 -19.75
N ALA A 140 17.42 -15.06 -20.63
CA ALA A 140 16.35 -14.12 -20.32
C ALA A 140 15.46 -14.64 -19.18
N LEU A 141 15.14 -15.94 -19.18
CA LEU A 141 14.41 -16.59 -18.08
C LEU A 141 15.16 -16.45 -16.76
N GLY A 142 16.45 -16.82 -16.73
CA GLY A 142 17.29 -16.78 -15.54
C GLY A 142 17.45 -15.37 -14.98
N VAL A 143 17.81 -14.40 -15.83
CA VAL A 143 17.92 -12.98 -15.44
C VAL A 143 16.58 -12.45 -14.93
N GLY A 144 15.48 -12.72 -15.64
CA GLY A 144 14.15 -12.31 -15.24
C GLY A 144 13.75 -12.86 -13.87
N THR A 145 13.99 -14.15 -13.62
CA THR A 145 13.73 -14.78 -12.32
C THR A 145 14.58 -14.17 -11.21
N VAL A 146 15.87 -13.91 -11.46
CA VAL A 146 16.75 -13.25 -10.47
C VAL A 146 16.26 -11.85 -10.14
N VAL A 147 15.85 -11.06 -11.13
CA VAL A 147 15.28 -9.72 -10.92
C VAL A 147 14.00 -9.79 -10.10
N LEU A 148 13.09 -10.72 -10.42
CA LEU A 148 11.86 -10.92 -9.65
C LEU A 148 12.14 -11.26 -8.19
N ILE A 149 13.01 -12.24 -7.94
CA ILE A 149 13.40 -12.63 -6.58
C ILE A 149 14.07 -11.45 -5.86
N GLY A 150 14.94 -10.72 -6.57
CA GLY A 150 15.60 -9.53 -6.06
C GLY A 150 14.59 -8.48 -5.60
N ILE A 151 13.60 -8.14 -6.43
CA ILE A 151 12.52 -7.20 -6.07
C ILE A 151 11.77 -7.71 -4.83
N TRP A 152 11.41 -8.99 -4.81
CA TRP A 152 10.61 -9.56 -3.72
C TRP A 152 11.36 -9.59 -2.38
N ILE A 153 12.69 -9.63 -2.42
CA ILE A 153 13.56 -9.57 -1.24
C ILE A 153 13.88 -8.12 -0.84
N VAL A 154 14.10 -7.23 -1.81
CA VAL A 154 14.50 -5.83 -1.56
C VAL A 154 13.31 -5.01 -1.02
N VAL A 155 12.12 -5.16 -1.60
CA VAL A 155 10.94 -4.38 -1.19
C VAL A 155 10.62 -4.54 0.30
N PRO A 156 10.55 -5.76 0.87
CA PRO A 156 10.32 -5.93 2.30
C PRO A 156 11.42 -5.32 3.17
N ARG A 157 12.70 -5.46 2.76
CA ARG A 157 13.84 -4.97 3.55
C ARG A 157 13.89 -3.46 3.66
N LEU A 158 13.51 -2.75 2.60
CA LEU A 158 13.42 -1.29 2.63
C LEU A 158 12.32 -0.81 3.59
N HIS A 159 11.16 -1.47 3.60
CA HIS A 159 10.07 -1.12 4.52
C HIS A 159 10.37 -1.48 5.99
N LEU A 160 11.20 -2.49 6.24
CA LEU A 160 11.67 -2.84 7.58
C LEU A 160 12.74 -1.85 8.09
N ALA A 161 13.62 -1.36 7.21
CA ALA A 161 14.66 -0.39 7.59
C ALA A 161 14.09 0.98 8.02
N ASP A 162 12.96 1.42 7.46
CA ASP A 162 12.29 2.66 7.83
C ASP A 162 11.63 2.59 9.23
N LEU A 163 11.32 1.39 9.74
CA LEU A 163 10.77 1.19 11.08
C LEU A 163 11.86 1.17 12.16
N ASP A 164 13.05 0.64 11.83
CA ASP A 164 14.20 0.59 12.76
C ASP A 164 14.90 1.96 12.90
N GLY A 165 14.75 2.87 11.93
CA GLY A 165 15.35 4.21 11.97
C GLY A 165 14.65 5.22 12.88
N GLY A 166 13.40 4.96 13.29
CA GLY A 166 12.59 5.89 14.08
C GLY A 166 12.81 5.83 15.59
N ASP A 167 13.36 4.74 16.12
CA ASP A 167 13.49 4.51 17.58
C ASP A 167 14.82 5.03 18.16
N GLY A 168 15.72 5.53 17.30
CA GLY A 168 17.08 5.98 17.67
C GLY A 168 17.23 7.47 17.99
N ASP A 169 16.30 8.32 17.56
CA ASP A 169 16.38 9.78 17.75
C ASP A 169 15.68 10.28 19.03
N ASP A 170 14.65 9.57 19.51
CA ASP A 170 13.92 9.96 20.73
C ASP A 170 14.74 9.70 22.02
N ALA A 171 15.71 8.77 21.98
CA ALA A 171 16.55 8.44 23.12
C ALA A 171 17.73 9.42 23.35
N ARG A 172 18.00 10.34 22.41
CA ARG A 172 19.13 11.29 22.50
C ARG A 172 18.74 12.71 22.93
N GLY A 173 17.44 13.02 23.02
CA GLY A 173 16.94 14.37 23.35
C GLY A 173 16.69 14.66 24.84
N GLY A 174 16.76 13.66 25.73
CA GLY A 174 16.28 13.76 27.12
C GLY A 174 17.36 13.93 28.20
N GLY A 175 18.47 14.63 27.93
CA GLY A 175 19.59 14.69 28.88
C GLY A 175 20.28 16.06 28.95
N GLY A 176 19.74 16.95 29.79
CA GLY A 176 20.54 18.04 30.37
C GLY A 176 20.09 19.46 30.04
N ARG A 177 19.24 20.03 30.90
CA ARG A 177 19.38 21.43 31.32
C ARG A 177 19.18 21.52 32.82
N GLY A 178 20.33 21.54 33.50
CA GLY A 178 20.46 21.88 34.91
C GLY A 178 20.09 23.34 35.16
N GLY A 179 19.79 23.61 36.42
CA GLY A 179 19.30 24.90 36.88
C GLY A 179 20.32 26.03 36.75
N GLU A 180 19.79 27.22 36.56
CA GLU A 180 20.43 28.47 36.94
C GLU A 180 19.30 29.47 37.22
N ASN A 181 19.57 30.41 38.14
CA ASN A 181 18.76 31.56 38.55
C ASN A 181 17.99 31.40 39.87
N ALA A 182 18.77 31.19 40.93
CA ALA A 182 18.50 31.83 42.21
C ALA A 182 19.16 33.23 42.23
N ASN A 183 18.43 34.20 42.77
CA ASN A 183 18.93 35.44 43.40
C ASN A 183 19.21 36.68 42.51
N ALA A 184 18.16 37.48 42.29
CA ALA A 184 18.11 38.95 42.35
C ALA A 184 16.62 39.28 42.07
N GLU A 185 15.83 39.96 42.89
CA GLU A 185 16.08 41.11 43.73
C GLU A 185 15.14 41.07 44.96
N ARG A 186 15.69 41.47 46.11
CA ARG A 186 14.93 41.83 47.31
C ARG A 186 14.49 43.29 47.22
N GLY A 187 13.26 43.56 47.65
CA GLY A 187 13.00 44.59 48.66
C GLY A 187 12.53 45.95 48.16
N ALA A 188 11.24 46.22 48.36
CA ALA A 188 10.66 47.43 48.97
C ALA A 188 9.15 47.14 49.07
N ASP A 189 8.64 46.73 50.24
CA ASP A 189 8.10 47.64 51.27
C ASP A 189 7.28 48.78 50.66
N ASP A 190 5.96 48.77 50.81
CA ASP A 190 5.30 49.50 51.90
C ASP A 190 3.75 49.52 51.73
N ASP A 191 3.08 49.67 52.87
CA ASP A 191 1.66 49.90 53.21
C ASP A 191 0.72 50.45 52.12
N GLY A 192 -0.59 50.18 52.06
CA GLY A 192 -1.60 49.76 53.04
C GLY A 192 -3.00 49.79 52.37
N PRO A 193 -4.09 49.52 53.08
CA PRO A 193 -5.41 49.21 52.49
C PRO A 193 -6.32 50.43 52.40
N ASP A 194 -7.09 50.58 51.33
CA ASP A 194 -8.30 51.40 51.33
C ASP A 194 -9.36 50.87 50.35
N ALA A 195 -10.57 50.76 50.88
CA ALA A 195 -11.78 50.33 50.20
C ALA A 195 -12.57 51.56 49.67
N PRO A 196 -13.88 51.48 49.36
CA PRO A 196 -14.41 51.62 48.00
C PRO A 196 -15.28 52.88 47.79
N SER A 197 -15.53 53.30 46.54
CA SER A 197 -16.67 54.20 46.25
C SER A 197 -17.23 54.11 44.83
N GLU A 198 -18.58 54.11 44.81
CA GLU A 198 -19.54 54.70 43.85
C GLU A 198 -19.51 54.23 42.38
N ARG A 199 -20.54 53.54 41.87
CA ARG A 199 -21.95 53.92 41.55
C ARG A 199 -22.09 55.00 40.47
N GLU A 200 -23.20 54.84 39.73
CA GLU A 200 -23.71 55.61 38.58
C GLU A 200 -23.11 55.16 37.24
N GLY A 201 -23.89 54.78 36.23
CA GLY A 201 -25.28 55.07 35.90
C GLY A 201 -25.34 55.43 34.41
N VAL A 202 -26.53 55.39 33.80
CA VAL A 202 -26.83 55.66 32.38
C VAL A 202 -26.57 54.44 31.48
N GLY A 203 -27.56 53.85 30.81
CA GLY A 203 -28.83 54.38 30.33
C GLY A 203 -28.97 53.89 28.89
N THR A 204 -30.09 53.23 28.61
CA THR A 204 -30.44 52.45 27.41
C THR A 204 -30.86 53.35 26.22
N PRO A 205 -31.67 52.88 25.24
CA PRO A 205 -31.27 52.43 23.91
C PRO A 205 -31.88 53.30 22.78
N SER A 206 -31.61 52.98 21.52
CA SER A 206 -32.55 53.11 20.38
C SER A 206 -32.07 52.25 19.22
#